data_AF-A0A9D6MP79-F1
#
_entry.id   AF-A0A9D6MP79-F1
#
_cell.length_a   1.000
_cell.length_b   1.000
_cell.length_c   1.000
_cell.angle_alpha   90.00
_cell.angle_beta   90.00
_cell.angle_gamma   90.00
#
_symmetry.space_group_name_H-M   'P 1'
#
loop_
_entity.id
_entity.type
_entity.pdbx_description
1 polymer ?
#
loop_
_entity_poly.entity_id
_entity_poly.type
_entity_poly.pdbx_seq_one_letter_code
_entity_poly.pdbx_strand_id
1 'polypeptide(L)'
;MPPPPVVPEVSRLAAAAVTADPLSAAEVAEMKGHLDFIRTYKDVLRLKLNAAEDLLVNGQRDPSERGVCRHLLRKIDRAVVESAIGREPLRSNAAARARMLAGAIRLTADPSVLLTYLETLPQVRSHAEAAQAFGEVVGRLDFESVSASRLGRLLQVLIETFAGHERVQVLFSLLAGPAFARAFDAALPSLPAAVVAAFAPLRAVHRRAGAAAEGARDAAALLRAGIEQLLSAPDPILRGYGEPLRVAILELALEEGTPPELADRAAGVLLASLPGGGRTYARLAIRRAAQLLEHHADDRARAVLDELRRAQPGFHLAERWRGALDARRIGRIALRGVAPEHGRLAAGFWLDVQRPVWVRTAAAYAAERLAHEATLQRTLVLPGIAPVVADGVASGIAYVAVAGGGQLLVVDPAACRPATALAIVAAAARVLHALALCGVTLPDALPERFLYTPEPAFTLLLADLDGAATSDAAAVENVTVARALVAHLVPADAMARMPDPVRDALTAALDDGAPLDALARALDVATLRAPRE
;
A
#
# COMPACT_ATOMS: atom_id res chain seq x y z
N MET A 1 -24.40 19.76 39.53
CA MET A 1 -24.86 20.29 38.23
C MET A 1 -23.81 19.95 37.20
N PRO A 2 -24.18 19.44 36.01
CA PRO A 2 -23.22 19.35 34.91
C PRO A 2 -22.74 20.76 34.52
N PRO A 3 -21.49 20.92 34.05
CA PRO A 3 -21.01 22.19 33.55
C PRO A 3 -21.91 22.67 32.40
N PRO A 4 -22.12 23.99 32.25
CA PRO A 4 -22.90 24.53 31.15
C PRO A 4 -22.27 24.12 29.81
N PRO A 5 -23.09 23.83 28.77
CA PRO A 5 -22.58 23.38 27.48
C PRO A 5 -21.69 24.44 26.83
N VAL A 6 -20.60 23.98 26.21
CA VAL A 6 -19.53 24.82 25.65
C VAL A 6 -19.98 25.52 24.37
N VAL A 7 -20.85 24.90 23.56
CA VAL A 7 -21.66 25.55 22.51
C VAL A 7 -23.13 25.48 22.89
N PRO A 8 -23.86 26.60 22.83
CA PRO A 8 -25.26 26.57 23.18
C PRO A 8 -26.10 25.86 22.11
N GLU A 9 -27.10 25.07 22.55
CA GLU A 9 -28.01 24.32 21.68
C GLU A 9 -28.76 25.25 20.69
N VAL A 10 -29.04 24.72 19.50
CA VAL A 10 -29.89 25.41 18.51
C VAL A 10 -31.29 25.56 19.09
N SER A 11 -31.86 26.74 18.94
CA SER A 11 -33.19 27.05 19.44
C SER A 11 -34.24 26.11 18.84
N ARG A 12 -34.97 25.41 19.70
CA ARG A 12 -36.10 24.54 19.29
C ARG A 12 -37.21 25.39 18.68
N LEU A 13 -37.38 26.59 19.22
CA LEU A 13 -38.32 27.59 18.73
C LEU A 13 -37.94 28.14 17.35
N ALA A 14 -36.65 28.33 17.08
CA ALA A 14 -36.18 28.71 15.74
C ALA A 14 -36.39 27.57 14.72
N ALA A 15 -36.28 26.29 15.15
CA ALA A 15 -36.34 25.12 14.27
C ALA A 15 -37.75 24.53 13.98
N ALA A 16 -38.77 24.76 14.82
CA ALA A 16 -40.11 24.11 14.73
C ALA A 16 -40.92 24.40 13.43
N ALA A 17 -42.11 23.81 13.24
CA ALA A 17 -43.07 24.27 12.21
C ALA A 17 -43.87 25.49 12.72
N VAL A 18 -44.37 26.36 11.84
CA VAL A 18 -45.27 27.45 12.27
C VAL A 18 -46.64 26.86 12.49
N THR A 19 -47.04 26.68 13.75
CA THR A 19 -48.40 26.34 14.14
C THR A 19 -49.11 27.57 14.68
N ALA A 20 -50.44 27.56 14.68
CA ALA A 20 -51.27 28.61 15.29
C ALA A 20 -51.23 28.57 16.83
N ASP A 21 -50.68 27.50 17.41
CA ASP A 21 -50.67 27.28 18.86
C ASP A 21 -49.72 28.23 19.60
N PRO A 22 -50.10 28.69 20.80
CA PRO A 22 -49.25 29.50 21.66
C PRO A 22 -47.95 28.77 22.06
N LEU A 23 -46.98 29.54 22.59
CA LEU A 23 -45.74 28.96 23.10
C LEU A 23 -45.97 28.16 24.38
N SER A 24 -45.37 26.98 24.47
CA SER A 24 -45.34 26.19 25.71
C SER A 24 -44.48 26.87 26.78
N ALA A 25 -44.66 26.53 28.06
CA ALA A 25 -43.89 27.13 29.16
C ALA A 25 -42.35 26.99 28.98
N ALA A 26 -41.89 25.88 28.40
CA ALA A 26 -40.48 25.67 28.08
C ALA A 26 -39.99 26.61 26.97
N GLU A 27 -40.80 26.80 25.93
CA GLU A 27 -40.49 27.72 24.83
C GLU A 27 -40.52 29.19 25.25
N VAL A 28 -41.40 29.55 26.19
CA VAL A 28 -41.42 30.89 26.80
C VAL A 28 -40.12 31.16 27.55
N ALA A 29 -39.64 30.20 28.35
CA ALA A 29 -38.37 30.31 29.06
C ALA A 29 -37.18 30.43 28.09
N GLU A 30 -37.16 29.62 27.03
CA GLU A 30 -36.16 29.70 25.95
C GLU A 30 -36.17 31.07 25.26
N MET A 31 -37.37 31.55 24.88
CA MET A 31 -37.54 32.84 24.21
C MET A 31 -37.14 34.02 25.11
N LYS A 32 -37.39 33.97 26.42
CA LYS A 32 -36.91 35.00 27.36
C LYS A 32 -35.38 35.12 27.34
N GLY A 33 -34.67 33.99 27.29
CA GLY A 33 -33.20 34.00 27.12
C GLY A 33 -32.74 34.58 25.78
N HIS A 34 -33.51 34.39 24.70
CA HIS A 34 -33.23 35.02 23.41
C HIS A 34 -33.53 36.53 23.42
N LEU A 35 -34.59 36.97 24.07
CA LEU A 35 -34.91 38.39 24.24
C LEU A 35 -33.83 39.11 25.05
N ASP A 36 -33.28 38.47 26.09
CA ASP A 36 -32.14 39.01 26.84
C ASP A 36 -30.90 39.23 25.98
N PHE A 37 -30.58 38.26 25.11
CA PHE A 37 -29.53 38.39 24.11
C PHE A 37 -29.81 39.57 23.16
N ILE A 38 -31.01 39.66 22.59
CA ILE A 38 -31.39 40.73 21.66
C ILE A 38 -31.31 42.09 22.33
N ARG A 39 -31.77 42.19 23.58
CA ARG A 39 -31.71 43.41 24.37
C ARG A 39 -30.28 43.85 24.65
N THR A 40 -29.41 42.91 25.03
CA THR A 40 -27.99 43.20 25.31
C THR A 40 -27.24 43.69 24.08
N TYR A 41 -27.59 43.18 22.88
CA TYR A 41 -26.91 43.52 21.63
C TYR A 41 -27.75 44.42 20.69
N LYS A 42 -28.83 45.05 21.18
CA LYS A 42 -29.78 45.83 20.36
C LYS A 42 -29.09 46.91 19.54
N ASP A 43 -28.18 47.66 20.16
CA ASP A 43 -27.50 48.81 19.54
C ASP A 43 -26.53 48.41 18.42
N VAL A 44 -25.88 47.25 18.58
CA VAL A 44 -24.95 46.72 17.58
C VAL A 44 -25.65 45.90 16.51
N LEU A 45 -26.79 45.26 16.79
CA LEU A 45 -27.58 44.53 15.80
C LEU A 45 -28.37 45.49 14.89
N ARG A 46 -28.88 46.61 15.43
CA ARG A 46 -29.72 47.60 14.71
C ARG A 46 -30.92 46.96 13.99
N LEU A 47 -31.61 46.06 14.68
CA LEU A 47 -32.81 45.40 14.16
C LEU A 47 -33.93 46.42 13.92
N LYS A 48 -34.64 46.28 12.80
CA LYS A 48 -35.89 47.03 12.54
C LYS A 48 -37.04 46.32 13.25
N LEU A 49 -37.37 46.77 14.45
CA LEU A 49 -38.44 46.22 15.29
C LEU A 49 -39.77 46.93 14.98
N ASN A 50 -40.86 46.16 14.87
CA ASN A 50 -42.21 46.71 14.90
C ASN A 50 -42.65 46.96 16.35
N ALA A 51 -43.80 47.62 16.55
CA ALA A 51 -44.29 47.97 17.89
C ALA A 51 -44.45 46.74 18.81
N ALA A 52 -44.95 45.61 18.29
CA ALA A 52 -45.14 44.40 19.08
C ALA A 52 -43.80 43.74 19.49
N GLU A 53 -42.81 43.74 18.60
CA GLU A 53 -41.48 43.21 18.87
C GLU A 53 -40.67 44.10 19.82
N ASP A 54 -40.82 45.43 19.73
CA ASP A 54 -40.12 46.34 20.64
C ASP A 54 -40.65 46.19 22.08
N LEU A 55 -41.95 45.98 22.26
CA LEU A 55 -42.54 45.62 23.56
C LEU A 55 -41.98 44.30 24.12
N LEU A 56 -41.74 43.29 23.26
CA LEU A 56 -41.11 42.02 23.67
C LEU A 56 -39.65 42.22 24.09
N VAL A 57 -38.85 42.90 23.26
CA VAL A 57 -37.41 43.11 23.51
C VAL A 57 -37.17 43.96 24.76
N ASN A 58 -38.02 44.94 25.03
CA ASN A 58 -37.90 45.79 26.21
C ASN A 58 -38.50 45.16 27.48
N GLY A 59 -39.10 43.96 27.39
CA GLY A 59 -39.68 43.23 28.51
C GLY A 59 -41.03 43.77 29.00
N GLN A 60 -41.72 44.55 28.17
CA GLN A 60 -43.05 45.12 28.47
C GLN A 60 -44.20 44.18 28.08
N ARG A 61 -43.90 43.11 27.34
CA ARG A 61 -44.85 42.07 26.93
C ARG A 61 -44.21 40.69 27.07
N ASP A 62 -44.96 39.71 27.57
CA ASP A 62 -44.50 38.32 27.63
C ASP A 62 -44.54 37.65 26.24
N PRO A 63 -43.57 36.78 25.89
CA PRO A 63 -43.55 36.08 24.62
C PRO A 63 -44.54 34.92 24.62
N SER A 64 -45.80 35.18 24.28
CA SER A 64 -46.86 34.17 24.17
C SER A 64 -47.18 33.78 22.72
N GLU A 65 -47.02 34.71 21.79
CA GLU A 65 -47.36 34.52 20.37
C GLU A 65 -46.18 33.94 19.58
N ARG A 66 -46.32 32.67 19.17
CA ARG A 66 -45.30 31.92 18.41
C ARG A 66 -44.89 32.62 17.12
N GLY A 67 -45.86 33.11 16.33
CA GLY A 67 -45.61 33.77 15.06
C GLY A 67 -44.73 35.03 15.19
N VAL A 68 -45.03 35.89 16.16
CA VAL A 68 -44.27 37.12 16.43
C VAL A 68 -42.86 36.79 16.90
N CYS A 69 -42.71 35.83 17.84
CA CYS A 69 -41.40 35.41 18.34
C CYS A 69 -40.52 34.86 17.21
N ARG A 70 -41.07 34.02 16.32
CA ARG A 70 -40.31 33.48 15.18
C ARG A 70 -39.97 34.53 14.14
N HIS A 71 -40.88 35.47 13.89
CA HIS A 71 -40.60 36.59 12.99
C HIS A 71 -39.43 37.42 13.51
N LEU A 72 -39.40 37.72 14.81
CA LEU A 72 -38.29 38.41 15.46
C LEU A 72 -36.97 37.64 15.33
N LEU A 73 -36.95 36.35 15.64
CA LEU A 73 -35.72 35.54 15.53
C LEU A 73 -35.21 35.46 14.09
N ARG A 74 -36.10 35.39 13.10
CA ARG A 74 -35.74 35.41 11.67
C ARG A 74 -35.07 36.71 11.22
N LYS A 75 -35.24 37.82 11.94
CA LYS A 75 -34.55 39.09 11.64
C LYS A 75 -33.07 39.05 11.97
N ILE A 76 -32.61 38.06 12.74
CA ILE A 76 -31.20 37.84 13.03
C ILE A 76 -30.66 36.89 11.96
N ASP A 77 -30.50 37.45 10.77
CA ASP A 77 -29.93 36.74 9.62
C ASP A 77 -28.42 36.94 9.53
N ARG A 78 -27.82 36.30 8.52
CA ARG A 78 -26.38 36.40 8.24
C ARG A 78 -25.90 37.85 8.09
N ALA A 79 -26.63 38.67 7.33
CA ALA A 79 -26.21 40.03 7.00
C ALA A 79 -26.21 40.94 8.25
N VAL A 80 -27.20 40.75 9.12
CA VAL A 80 -27.27 41.45 10.41
C VAL A 80 -26.09 41.07 11.30
N VAL A 81 -25.78 39.77 11.41
CA VAL A 81 -24.67 39.30 12.25
C VAL A 81 -23.32 39.78 11.71
N GLU A 82 -23.06 39.65 10.41
CA GLU A 82 -21.83 40.13 9.77
C GLU A 82 -21.66 41.65 9.92
N SER A 83 -22.75 42.41 9.81
CA SER A 83 -22.72 43.86 10.02
C SER A 83 -22.46 44.22 11.49
N ALA A 84 -22.99 43.44 12.44
CA ALA A 84 -22.84 43.70 13.87
C ALA A 84 -21.40 43.51 14.33
N ILE A 85 -20.73 42.43 13.90
CA ILE A 85 -19.34 42.16 14.29
C ILE A 85 -18.34 43.18 13.72
N GLY A 86 -18.70 43.91 12.66
CA GLY A 86 -17.90 45.00 12.09
C GLY A 86 -18.01 46.33 12.85
N ARG A 87 -18.87 46.42 13.88
CA ARG A 87 -19.12 47.64 14.67
C ARG A 87 -18.39 47.58 16.02
N GLU A 88 -18.10 48.74 16.61
CA GLU A 88 -17.60 48.81 17.99
C GLU A 88 -18.71 48.45 18.99
N PRO A 89 -18.39 47.78 20.12
CA PRO A 89 -17.05 47.32 20.55
C PRO A 89 -16.63 45.95 19.97
N LEU A 90 -17.47 45.29 19.17
CA LEU A 90 -17.24 43.90 18.71
C LEU A 90 -16.06 43.78 17.74
N ARG A 91 -15.78 44.83 16.97
CA ARG A 91 -14.64 44.87 16.05
C ARG A 91 -13.31 44.76 16.78
N SER A 92 -13.12 45.56 17.83
CA SER A 92 -11.86 45.65 18.59
C SER A 92 -11.75 44.60 19.71
N ASN A 93 -12.86 44.10 20.23
CA ASN A 93 -12.88 43.16 21.37
C ASN A 93 -13.28 41.74 20.96
N ALA A 94 -12.29 40.84 20.84
CA ALA A 94 -12.48 39.44 20.47
C ALA A 94 -13.40 38.69 21.46
N ALA A 95 -13.29 38.94 22.76
CA ALA A 95 -14.11 38.28 23.77
C ALA A 95 -15.58 38.74 23.73
N ALA A 96 -15.83 40.02 23.43
CA ALA A 96 -17.19 40.52 23.22
C ALA A 96 -17.80 39.93 21.94
N ARG A 97 -17.01 39.83 20.87
CA ARG A 97 -17.39 39.22 19.60
C ARG A 97 -17.74 37.73 19.75
N ALA A 98 -16.90 36.95 20.44
CA ALA A 98 -17.15 35.53 20.69
C ALA A 98 -18.45 35.30 21.50
N ARG A 99 -18.73 36.13 22.53
CA ARG A 99 -19.98 36.07 23.30
C ARG A 99 -21.21 36.38 22.45
N MET A 100 -21.13 37.39 21.60
CA MET A 100 -22.22 37.76 20.68
C MET A 100 -22.48 36.63 19.67
N LEU A 101 -21.43 36.10 19.05
CA LEU A 101 -21.52 35.00 18.09
C LEU A 101 -22.06 33.72 18.74
N ALA A 102 -21.66 33.40 19.98
CA ALA A 102 -22.22 32.29 20.73
C ALA A 102 -23.74 32.43 20.93
N GLY A 103 -24.25 33.64 21.15
CA GLY A 103 -25.70 33.90 21.18
C GLY A 103 -26.36 33.78 19.80
N ALA A 104 -25.69 34.27 18.75
CA ALA A 104 -26.21 34.24 17.38
C ALA A 104 -26.36 32.81 16.84
N ILE A 105 -25.38 31.91 17.06
CA ILE A 105 -25.42 30.51 16.58
C ILE A 105 -26.51 29.65 17.27
N ARG A 106 -27.18 30.18 18.31
CA ARG A 106 -28.40 29.56 18.85
C ARG A 106 -29.61 29.84 17.98
N LEU A 107 -29.61 30.97 17.29
CA LEU A 107 -30.75 31.51 16.55
C LEU A 107 -30.66 31.20 15.05
N THR A 108 -29.45 31.00 14.53
CA THR A 108 -29.21 30.68 13.13
C THR A 108 -28.31 29.46 12.97
N ALA A 109 -28.60 28.66 11.95
CA ALA A 109 -27.77 27.56 11.47
C ALA A 109 -26.95 27.94 10.22
N ASP A 110 -26.85 29.23 9.89
CA ASP A 110 -26.09 29.69 8.71
C ASP A 110 -24.61 29.29 8.82
N PRO A 111 -24.06 28.56 7.83
CA PRO A 111 -22.66 28.11 7.84
C PRO A 111 -21.64 29.25 7.99
N SER A 112 -21.93 30.44 7.47
CA SER A 112 -21.01 31.59 7.53
C SER A 112 -20.91 32.14 8.95
N VAL A 113 -22.03 32.17 9.68
CA VAL A 113 -22.06 32.61 11.09
C VAL A 113 -21.37 31.57 11.98
N LEU A 114 -21.61 30.28 11.73
CA LEU A 114 -20.93 29.19 12.44
C LEU A 114 -19.41 29.23 12.23
N LEU A 115 -18.93 29.42 11.00
CA LEU A 115 -17.50 29.56 10.70
C LEU A 115 -16.89 30.80 11.36
N THR A 116 -17.61 31.93 11.34
CA THR A 116 -17.13 33.17 11.98
C THR A 116 -17.02 33.01 13.50
N TYR A 117 -17.92 32.23 14.12
CA TYR A 117 -17.78 31.86 15.52
C TYR A 117 -16.52 31.01 15.75
N LEU A 118 -16.30 29.99 14.94
CA LEU A 118 -15.11 29.12 15.03
C LEU A 118 -13.80 29.90 14.95
N GLU A 119 -13.70 30.87 14.05
CA GLU A 119 -12.51 31.74 13.89
C GLU A 119 -12.20 32.58 15.14
N THR A 120 -13.18 32.81 16.02
CA THR A 120 -12.96 33.55 17.27
C THR A 120 -12.51 32.67 18.44
N LEU A 121 -12.72 31.35 18.36
CA LEU A 121 -12.43 30.44 19.47
C LEU A 121 -10.94 30.37 19.85
N PRO A 122 -9.98 30.31 18.90
CA PRO A 122 -8.55 30.26 19.24
C PRO A 122 -8.07 31.48 20.04
N GLN A 123 -8.78 32.60 19.95
CA GLN A 123 -8.37 33.87 20.55
C GLN A 123 -8.91 34.09 21.97
N VAL A 124 -9.95 33.34 22.37
CA VAL A 124 -10.77 33.69 23.55
C VAL A 124 -10.91 32.53 24.54
N ARG A 125 -10.65 31.29 24.11
CA ARG A 125 -10.89 30.09 24.93
C ARG A 125 -9.63 29.28 25.17
N SER A 126 -9.69 28.41 26.19
CA SER A 126 -8.69 27.37 26.34
C SER A 126 -8.75 26.38 25.17
N HIS A 127 -7.63 25.72 24.87
CA HIS A 127 -7.56 24.74 23.79
C HIS A 127 -8.64 23.64 23.91
N ALA A 128 -8.89 23.13 25.12
CA ALA A 128 -9.90 22.11 25.37
C ALA A 128 -11.33 22.60 25.05
N GLU A 129 -11.66 23.82 25.44
CA GLU A 129 -12.97 24.42 25.14
C GLU A 129 -13.13 24.76 23.66
N ALA A 130 -12.06 25.20 22.99
CA ALA A 130 -12.07 25.45 21.56
C ALA A 130 -12.28 24.15 20.77
N ALA A 131 -11.64 23.05 21.20
CA ALA A 131 -11.80 21.73 20.60
C ALA A 131 -13.22 21.18 20.75
N GLN A 132 -13.80 21.26 21.96
CA GLN A 132 -15.19 20.86 22.18
C GLN A 132 -16.15 21.72 21.33
N ALA A 133 -15.94 23.04 21.31
CA ALA A 133 -16.77 23.93 20.53
C ALA A 133 -16.66 23.69 19.02
N PHE A 134 -15.48 23.30 18.55
CA PHE A 134 -15.27 22.92 17.16
C PHE A 134 -16.12 21.71 16.78
N GLY A 135 -16.07 20.63 17.56
CA GLY A 135 -16.86 19.41 17.29
C GLY A 135 -18.37 19.68 17.26
N GLU A 136 -18.88 20.45 18.22
CA GLU A 136 -20.29 20.79 18.32
C GLU A 136 -20.79 21.69 17.17
N VAL A 137 -19.95 22.59 16.66
CA VAL A 137 -20.31 23.48 15.52
C VAL A 137 -20.19 22.76 14.18
N VAL A 138 -19.12 21.98 13.98
CA VAL A 138 -18.95 21.18 12.76
C VAL A 138 -20.11 20.21 12.57
N GLY A 139 -20.60 19.59 13.64
CA GLY A 139 -21.77 18.71 13.59
C GLY A 139 -23.05 19.39 13.08
N ARG A 140 -23.10 20.73 13.04
CA ARG A 140 -24.22 21.52 12.51
C ARG A 140 -24.04 21.91 11.03
N LEU A 141 -22.86 21.71 10.46
CA LEU A 141 -22.58 22.09 9.07
C LEU A 141 -23.07 21.01 8.11
N ASP A 142 -23.86 21.42 7.12
CA ASP A 142 -24.18 20.59 5.97
C ASP A 142 -23.08 20.71 4.90
N PHE A 143 -22.18 19.74 4.85
CA PHE A 143 -21.05 19.75 3.91
C PHE A 143 -21.45 19.61 2.44
N GLU A 144 -22.68 19.19 2.12
CA GLU A 144 -23.14 19.11 0.72
C GLU A 144 -23.42 20.49 0.12
N SER A 145 -23.69 21.49 0.97
CA SER A 145 -23.98 22.87 0.55
C SER A 145 -22.85 23.87 0.86
N VAL A 146 -21.73 23.41 1.42
CA VAL A 146 -20.56 24.26 1.74
C VAL A 146 -19.74 24.55 0.47
N SER A 147 -19.48 25.83 0.20
CA SER A 147 -18.60 26.25 -0.89
C SER A 147 -17.13 25.99 -0.60
N ALA A 148 -16.30 25.84 -1.64
CA ALA A 148 -14.86 25.59 -1.49
C ALA A 148 -14.13 26.66 -0.65
N SER A 149 -14.51 27.94 -0.80
CA SER A 149 -13.98 29.04 0.02
C SER A 149 -14.28 28.86 1.51
N ARG A 150 -15.52 28.46 1.85
CA ARG A 150 -15.93 28.21 3.23
C ARG A 150 -15.23 26.99 3.81
N LEU A 151 -15.07 25.93 3.01
CA LEU A 151 -14.30 24.76 3.41
C LEU A 151 -12.83 25.11 3.67
N GLY A 152 -12.22 25.94 2.81
CA GLY A 152 -10.87 26.45 3.02
C GLY A 152 -10.72 27.23 4.34
N ARG A 153 -11.70 28.08 4.69
CA ARG A 153 -11.74 28.77 5.99
C ARG A 153 -11.85 27.79 7.16
N LEU A 154 -12.71 26.78 7.07
CA LEU A 154 -12.83 25.74 8.11
C LEU A 154 -11.50 25.01 8.33
N LEU A 155 -10.85 24.60 7.24
CA LEU A 155 -9.55 23.91 7.29
C LEU A 155 -8.44 24.83 7.83
N GLN A 156 -8.50 26.12 7.52
CA GLN A 156 -7.58 27.11 8.08
C GLN A 156 -7.77 27.23 9.60
N VAL A 157 -9.01 27.27 10.09
CA VAL A 157 -9.30 27.24 11.54
C VAL A 157 -8.75 25.97 12.18
N LEU A 158 -8.81 24.81 11.51
CA LEU A 158 -8.19 23.58 12.01
C LEU A 158 -6.68 23.70 12.17
N ILE A 159 -5.99 24.35 11.22
CA ILE A 159 -4.54 24.59 11.30
C ILE A 159 -4.21 25.49 12.51
N GLU A 160 -5.03 26.52 12.74
CA GLU A 160 -4.81 27.50 13.81
C GLU A 160 -5.18 26.97 15.20
N THR A 161 -6.16 26.06 15.27
CA THR A 161 -6.68 25.53 16.53
C THR A 161 -5.88 24.32 17.01
N PHE A 162 -5.50 23.42 16.10
CA PHE A 162 -4.93 22.12 16.45
C PHE A 162 -3.51 21.94 15.90
N ALA A 163 -2.62 21.38 16.74
CA ALA A 163 -1.23 21.13 16.39
C ALA A 163 -0.95 19.62 16.21
N GLY A 164 0.03 19.31 15.34
CA GLY A 164 0.55 17.96 15.17
C GLY A 164 -0.53 16.89 14.99
N HIS A 165 -0.53 15.89 15.87
CA HIS A 165 -1.39 14.71 15.78
C HIS A 165 -2.86 14.98 16.13
N GLU A 166 -3.17 15.98 16.97
CA GLU A 166 -4.56 16.34 17.29
C GLU A 166 -5.28 16.80 16.02
N ARG A 167 -4.61 17.60 15.20
CA ARG A 167 -5.12 18.04 13.90
C ARG A 167 -5.43 16.87 12.97
N VAL A 168 -4.55 15.86 12.97
CA VAL A 168 -4.73 14.65 12.17
C VAL A 168 -5.97 13.88 12.64
N GLN A 169 -6.15 13.69 13.95
CA GLN A 169 -7.33 13.01 14.51
C GLN A 169 -8.63 13.72 14.14
N VAL A 170 -8.67 15.05 14.27
CA VAL A 170 -9.85 15.83 13.90
C VAL A 170 -10.14 15.71 12.41
N LEU A 171 -9.13 15.86 11.54
CA LEU A 171 -9.31 15.67 10.11
C LEU A 171 -9.83 14.27 9.76
N PHE A 172 -9.25 13.22 10.32
CA PHE A 172 -9.68 11.84 10.04
C PHE A 172 -11.12 11.59 10.54
N SER A 173 -11.51 12.21 11.65
CA SER A 173 -12.90 12.16 12.13
C SER A 173 -13.86 12.85 11.15
N LEU A 174 -13.46 13.96 10.53
CA LEU A 174 -14.24 14.62 9.47
C LEU A 174 -14.30 13.77 8.19
N LEU A 175 -13.16 13.19 7.78
CA LEU A 175 -13.04 12.37 6.57
C LEU A 175 -13.80 11.05 6.65
N ALA A 176 -14.11 10.56 7.86
CA ALA A 176 -15.03 9.45 8.06
C ALA A 176 -16.46 9.79 7.54
N GLY A 177 -16.82 11.07 7.51
CA GLY A 177 -18.05 11.57 6.91
C GLY A 177 -17.93 11.66 5.37
N PRO A 178 -18.73 10.92 4.58
CA PRO A 178 -18.59 10.89 3.13
C PRO A 178 -18.92 12.24 2.46
N ALA A 179 -19.83 13.04 3.04
CA ALA A 179 -20.14 14.38 2.54
C ALA A 179 -18.94 15.32 2.63
N PHE A 180 -18.23 15.33 3.77
CA PHE A 180 -17.02 16.11 3.95
C PHE A 180 -15.90 15.65 3.01
N ALA A 181 -15.69 14.34 2.88
CA ALA A 181 -14.66 13.80 1.99
C ALA A 181 -14.86 14.23 0.53
N ARG A 182 -16.12 14.19 0.03
CA ARG A 182 -16.47 14.69 -1.32
C ARG A 182 -16.25 16.19 -1.46
N ALA A 183 -16.70 16.98 -0.47
CA ALA A 183 -16.53 18.42 -0.48
C ALA A 183 -15.04 18.82 -0.48
N PHE A 184 -14.20 18.09 0.29
CA PHE A 184 -12.76 18.28 0.33
C PHE A 184 -12.12 18.02 -1.03
N ASP A 185 -12.43 16.89 -1.67
CA ASP A 185 -11.87 16.54 -2.98
C ASP A 185 -12.28 17.55 -4.06
N ALA A 186 -13.53 18.01 -4.05
CA ALA A 186 -14.03 19.02 -4.98
C ALA A 186 -13.36 20.39 -4.76
N ALA A 187 -13.09 20.76 -3.50
CA ALA A 187 -12.48 22.04 -3.17
C ALA A 187 -10.97 22.08 -3.39
N LEU A 188 -10.29 20.92 -3.34
CA LEU A 188 -8.83 20.79 -3.32
C LEU A 188 -8.08 21.69 -4.33
N PRO A 189 -8.49 21.82 -5.61
CA PRO A 189 -7.80 22.67 -6.59
C PRO A 189 -7.84 24.17 -6.27
N SER A 190 -8.79 24.60 -5.44
CA SER A 190 -9.04 26.00 -5.09
C SER A 190 -8.64 26.35 -3.66
N LEU A 191 -8.11 25.39 -2.90
CA LEU A 191 -7.70 25.61 -1.51
C LEU A 191 -6.41 26.45 -1.44
N PRO A 192 -6.23 27.27 -0.38
CA PRO A 192 -4.97 27.97 -0.13
C PRO A 192 -3.79 27.02 -0.01
N ALA A 193 -2.60 27.45 -0.45
CA ALA A 193 -1.39 26.61 -0.46
C ALA A 193 -1.03 26.02 0.92
N ALA A 194 -1.20 26.79 2.00
CA ALA A 194 -0.97 26.33 3.37
C ALA A 194 -1.92 25.18 3.77
N VAL A 195 -3.19 25.28 3.36
CA VAL A 195 -4.22 24.25 3.59
C VAL A 195 -3.90 23.00 2.78
N VAL A 196 -3.53 23.15 1.51
CA VAL A 196 -3.12 22.03 0.65
C VAL A 196 -1.92 21.29 1.25
N ALA A 197 -0.88 22.02 1.65
CA ALA A 197 0.32 21.43 2.24
C ALA A 197 0.03 20.66 3.55
N ALA A 198 -0.92 21.15 4.35
CA ALA A 198 -1.28 20.52 5.62
C ALA A 198 -2.17 19.28 5.46
N PHE A 199 -3.09 19.25 4.49
CA PHE A 199 -4.16 18.25 4.45
C PHE A 199 -4.20 17.36 3.21
N ALA A 200 -3.67 17.80 2.07
CA ALA A 200 -3.65 16.96 0.87
C ALA A 200 -2.86 15.65 1.06
N PRO A 201 -1.69 15.64 1.75
CA PRO A 201 -0.97 14.39 2.05
C PRO A 201 -1.80 13.43 2.91
N LEU A 202 -2.50 13.94 3.93
CA LEU A 202 -3.35 13.15 4.82
C LEU A 202 -4.58 12.59 4.09
N ARG A 203 -5.18 13.39 3.19
CA ARG A 203 -6.29 12.93 2.34
C ARG A 203 -5.86 11.81 1.40
N ALA A 204 -4.63 11.87 0.85
CA ALA A 204 -4.07 10.83 0.01
C ALA A 204 -3.97 9.49 0.78
N VAL A 205 -3.43 9.51 1.99
CA VAL A 205 -3.39 8.32 2.86
C VAL A 205 -4.80 7.81 3.18
N HIS A 206 -5.74 8.70 3.52
CA HIS A 206 -7.12 8.31 3.80
C HIS A 206 -7.81 7.61 2.62
N ARG A 207 -7.64 8.10 1.37
CA ARG A 207 -8.20 7.45 0.17
C ARG A 207 -7.62 6.06 -0.05
N ARG A 208 -6.31 5.94 0.14
CA ARG A 208 -5.59 4.68 -0.04
C ARG A 208 -5.98 3.64 1.01
N ALA A 209 -6.19 4.08 2.26
CA ALA A 209 -6.63 3.23 3.37
C ALA A 209 -8.09 2.75 3.23
N GLY A 210 -8.98 3.57 2.66
CA GLY A 210 -10.41 3.27 2.55
C GLY A 210 -10.84 2.39 1.38
N ALA A 211 -9.90 1.79 0.62
CA ALA A 211 -10.14 0.99 -0.60
C ALA A 211 -10.90 1.72 -1.75
N ALA A 212 -11.17 3.03 -1.64
CA ALA A 212 -11.94 3.81 -2.61
C ALA A 212 -11.14 4.30 -3.83
N ALA A 213 -10.04 3.63 -4.21
CA ALA A 213 -9.14 4.12 -5.25
C ALA A 213 -8.80 3.05 -6.30
N GLU A 214 -9.83 2.53 -6.97
CA GLU A 214 -9.67 2.22 -8.39
C GLU A 214 -9.56 3.57 -9.14
N GLY A 215 -8.35 3.95 -9.55
CA GLY A 215 -8.14 5.00 -10.56
C GLY A 215 -7.33 6.23 -10.18
N ALA A 216 -7.06 6.51 -8.91
CA ALA A 216 -6.19 7.64 -8.52
C ALA A 216 -4.81 7.13 -8.05
N ARG A 217 -3.81 7.17 -8.93
CA ARG A 217 -2.41 7.13 -8.48
C ARG A 217 -2.11 8.48 -7.84
N ASP A 218 -2.27 8.57 -6.53
CA ASP A 218 -1.76 9.70 -5.80
C ASP A 218 -0.25 9.79 -6.00
N ALA A 219 0.26 11.01 -6.21
CA ALA A 219 1.68 11.21 -6.41
C ALA A 219 2.43 10.60 -5.21
N ALA A 220 3.42 9.74 -5.47
CA ALA A 220 4.15 9.02 -4.43
C ALA A 220 4.71 9.97 -3.35
N ALA A 221 5.08 11.19 -3.74
CA ALA A 221 5.51 12.25 -2.82
C ALA A 221 4.43 12.68 -1.81
N LEU A 222 3.16 12.80 -2.22
CA LEU A 222 2.06 13.16 -1.32
C LEU A 222 1.76 12.04 -0.33
N LEU A 223 1.76 10.79 -0.79
CA LEU A 223 1.57 9.64 0.09
C LEU A 223 2.69 9.56 1.13
N ARG A 224 3.96 9.69 0.69
CA ARG A 224 5.11 9.71 1.60
C ARG A 224 4.99 10.81 2.66
N ALA A 225 4.68 12.04 2.25
CA ALA A 225 4.49 13.16 3.18
C ALA A 225 3.33 12.91 4.16
N GLY A 226 2.25 12.26 3.72
CA GLY A 226 1.12 11.91 4.58
C GLY A 226 1.48 10.85 5.62
N ILE A 227 2.23 9.82 5.22
CA ILE A 227 2.73 8.77 6.11
C ILE A 227 3.68 9.37 7.15
N GLU A 228 4.59 10.25 6.73
CA GLU A 228 5.52 10.96 7.62
C GLU A 228 4.76 11.80 8.66
N GLN A 229 3.75 12.56 8.24
CA GLN A 229 2.91 13.33 9.16
C GLN A 229 2.16 12.43 10.14
N LEU A 230 1.61 11.30 9.70
CA LEU A 230 0.91 10.35 10.59
C LEU A 230 1.86 9.71 11.60
N LEU A 231 3.03 9.23 11.16
CA LEU A 231 4.01 8.53 11.99
C LEU A 231 4.77 9.44 12.96
N SER A 232 4.67 10.77 12.78
CA SER A 232 5.17 11.77 13.75
C SER A 232 4.44 11.74 15.09
N ALA A 233 3.26 11.10 15.16
CA ALA A 233 2.50 11.00 16.39
C ALA A 233 3.20 10.11 17.45
N PRO A 234 3.01 10.40 18.75
CA PRO A 234 3.51 9.55 19.84
C PRO A 234 2.94 8.13 19.78
N ASP A 235 3.70 7.13 20.28
CA ASP A 235 3.28 5.72 20.19
C ASP A 235 1.89 5.43 20.75
N PRO A 236 1.47 5.98 21.92
CA PRO A 236 0.14 5.71 22.44
C PRO A 236 -0.98 6.13 21.49
N ILE A 237 -0.75 7.23 20.75
CA ILE A 237 -1.70 7.75 19.76
C ILE A 237 -1.77 6.82 18.55
N LEU A 238 -0.62 6.42 18.01
CA LEU A 238 -0.54 5.48 16.89
C LEU A 238 -1.21 4.14 17.21
N ARG A 239 -1.01 3.61 18.43
CA ARG A 239 -1.65 2.38 18.90
C ARG A 239 -3.15 2.56 19.15
N GLY A 240 -3.60 3.77 19.48
CA GLY A 240 -5.00 4.11 19.71
C GLY A 240 -5.84 4.20 18.43
N TYR A 241 -5.22 4.27 17.26
CA TYR A 241 -5.96 4.22 15.99
C TYR A 241 -6.65 2.88 15.77
N GLY A 242 -7.81 2.92 15.09
CA GLY A 242 -8.52 1.71 14.68
C GLY A 242 -7.61 0.79 13.87
N GLU A 243 -7.75 -0.53 14.05
CA GLU A 243 -6.92 -1.53 13.37
C GLU A 243 -6.85 -1.34 11.84
N PRO A 244 -7.95 -1.06 11.11
CA PRO A 244 -7.89 -0.87 9.66
C PRO A 244 -6.93 0.26 9.24
N LEU A 245 -6.92 1.36 9.99
CA LEU A 245 -6.04 2.49 9.72
C LEU A 245 -4.58 2.15 10.07
N ARG A 246 -4.33 1.47 11.19
CA ARG A 246 -2.97 1.01 11.55
C ARG A 246 -2.39 0.08 10.49
N VAL A 247 -3.20 -0.85 9.98
CA VAL A 247 -2.84 -1.78 8.90
C VAL A 247 -2.52 -1.02 7.63
N ALA A 248 -3.37 -0.07 7.21
CA ALA A 248 -3.16 0.70 6.00
C ALA A 248 -1.89 1.57 6.07
N ILE A 249 -1.64 2.25 7.19
CA ILE A 249 -0.43 3.04 7.39
C ILE A 249 0.81 2.13 7.32
N LEU A 250 0.76 0.96 7.96
CA LEU A 250 1.87 0.01 7.94
C LEU A 250 2.10 -0.56 6.54
N GLU A 251 1.05 -0.93 5.80
CA GLU A 251 1.19 -1.40 4.42
C GLU A 251 1.88 -0.39 3.52
N LEU A 252 1.47 0.88 3.63
CA LEU A 252 2.05 1.98 2.87
C LEU A 252 3.50 2.26 3.29
N ALA A 253 3.80 2.21 4.59
CA ALA A 253 5.17 2.38 5.07
C ALA A 253 6.12 1.25 4.66
N LEU A 254 5.59 0.08 4.26
CA LEU A 254 6.32 -1.06 3.73
C LEU A 254 6.29 -1.14 2.18
N GLU A 255 5.83 -0.09 1.49
CA GLU A 255 5.95 0.01 0.03
C GLU A 255 7.37 0.39 -0.39
N GLU A 256 7.76 -0.09 -1.57
CA GLU A 256 9.03 0.23 -2.21
C GLU A 256 9.15 1.75 -2.40
N GLY A 257 10.34 2.31 -2.13
CA GLY A 257 10.58 3.76 -2.18
C GLY A 257 10.23 4.53 -0.91
N THR A 258 9.70 3.88 0.13
CA THR A 258 9.56 4.50 1.47
C THR A 258 10.92 4.53 2.18
N PRO A 259 11.33 5.66 2.79
CA PRO A 259 12.55 5.74 3.58
C PRO A 259 12.61 4.67 4.69
N PRO A 260 13.76 4.01 4.91
CA PRO A 260 13.91 2.97 5.93
C PRO A 260 13.50 3.43 7.33
N GLU A 261 13.76 4.68 7.70
CA GLU A 261 13.43 5.23 9.02
C GLU A 261 11.92 5.28 9.28
N LEU A 262 11.13 5.57 8.23
CA LEU A 262 9.66 5.56 8.33
C LEU A 262 9.13 4.14 8.42
N ALA A 263 9.68 3.22 7.64
CA ALA A 263 9.32 1.81 7.70
C ALA A 263 9.66 1.21 9.08
N ASP A 264 10.80 1.59 9.64
CA ASP A 264 11.25 1.22 10.98
C ASP A 264 10.30 1.73 12.06
N ARG A 265 9.95 3.02 12.00
CA ARG A 265 9.01 3.66 12.91
C ARG A 265 7.64 2.98 12.86
N ALA A 266 7.12 2.76 11.65
CA ALA A 266 5.83 2.11 11.43
C ALA A 266 5.84 0.67 11.96
N ALA A 267 6.85 -0.14 11.61
CA ALA A 267 6.94 -1.52 12.07
C ALA A 267 7.09 -1.59 13.60
N GLY A 268 7.95 -0.77 14.20
CA GLY A 268 8.18 -0.78 15.65
C GLY A 268 6.93 -0.48 16.49
N VAL A 269 6.04 0.38 16.00
CA VAL A 269 4.82 0.76 16.74
C VAL A 269 3.58 0.01 16.27
N LEU A 270 3.34 -0.03 14.96
CA LEU A 270 2.10 -0.52 14.38
C LEU A 270 2.10 -2.04 14.25
N LEU A 271 3.17 -2.67 13.74
CA LEU A 271 3.21 -4.13 13.60
C LEU A 271 3.09 -4.81 14.96
N ALA A 272 3.81 -4.31 15.96
CA ALA A 272 3.76 -4.78 17.35
C ALA A 272 2.39 -4.59 18.02
N SER A 273 1.53 -3.72 17.48
CA SER A 273 0.19 -3.46 18.01
C SER A 273 -0.90 -4.34 17.40
N LEU A 274 -0.59 -5.12 16.35
CA LEU A 274 -1.56 -6.01 15.69
C LEU A 274 -1.71 -7.34 16.45
N PRO A 275 -2.86 -8.03 16.33
CA PRO A 275 -3.04 -9.36 16.92
C PRO A 275 -2.07 -10.38 16.32
N GLY A 276 -1.13 -10.89 17.13
CA GLY A 276 -0.06 -11.78 16.66
C GLY A 276 -0.52 -13.08 16.00
N GLY A 277 -1.68 -13.63 16.39
CA GLY A 277 -2.27 -14.83 15.76
C GLY A 277 -2.99 -14.57 14.43
N GLY A 278 -3.12 -13.31 14.00
CA GLY A 278 -3.87 -12.94 12.80
C GLY A 278 -3.09 -13.14 11.49
N ARG A 279 -3.81 -13.44 10.41
CA ARG A 279 -3.23 -13.50 9.05
C ARG A 279 -2.61 -12.18 8.61
N THR A 280 -3.21 -11.05 9.01
CA THR A 280 -2.72 -9.70 8.71
C THR A 280 -1.35 -9.44 9.33
N TYR A 281 -1.16 -9.82 10.59
CA TYR A 281 0.14 -9.72 11.26
C TYR A 281 1.21 -10.54 10.52
N ALA A 282 0.93 -11.82 10.22
CA ALA A 282 1.89 -12.69 9.51
C ALA A 282 2.28 -12.12 8.14
N ARG A 283 1.30 -11.65 7.34
CA ARG A 283 1.55 -11.05 6.03
C ARG A 283 2.46 -9.81 6.14
N LEU A 284 2.19 -8.91 7.08
CA LEU A 284 2.96 -7.66 7.23
C LEU A 284 4.33 -7.90 7.88
N ALA A 285 4.44 -8.87 8.79
CA ALA A 285 5.72 -9.29 9.36
C ALA A 285 6.65 -9.89 8.29
N ILE A 286 6.12 -10.75 7.40
CA ILE A 286 6.88 -11.28 6.26
C ILE A 286 7.28 -10.17 5.31
N ARG A 287 6.38 -9.25 4.97
CA ARG A 287 6.69 -8.11 4.11
C ARG A 287 7.80 -7.23 4.72
N ARG A 288 7.74 -6.99 6.02
CA ARG A 288 8.78 -6.26 6.75
C ARG A 288 10.11 -7.01 6.77
N ALA A 289 10.10 -8.31 7.01
CA ALA A 289 11.30 -9.13 6.95
C ALA A 289 11.94 -9.11 5.55
N ALA A 290 11.13 -9.17 4.49
CA ALA A 290 11.60 -9.06 3.10
C ALA A 290 12.31 -7.73 2.85
N GLN A 291 11.67 -6.61 3.21
CA GLN A 291 12.26 -5.27 3.10
C GLN A 291 13.59 -5.18 3.86
N LEU A 292 13.65 -5.71 5.09
CA LEU A 292 14.89 -5.69 5.89
C LEU A 292 16.00 -6.52 5.24
N LEU A 293 15.69 -7.67 4.66
CA LEU A 293 16.67 -8.52 3.97
C LEU A 293 17.20 -7.86 2.69
N GLU A 294 16.34 -7.19 1.92
CA GLU A 294 16.70 -6.40 0.75
C GLU A 294 17.68 -5.27 1.09
N HIS A 295 17.49 -4.63 2.25
CA HIS A 295 18.39 -3.58 2.77
C HIS A 295 19.57 -4.14 3.60
N HIS A 296 19.82 -5.45 3.53
CA HIS A 296 20.89 -6.16 4.24
C HIS A 296 20.87 -6.03 5.78
N ALA A 297 19.71 -5.72 6.37
CA ALA A 297 19.50 -5.59 7.80
C ALA A 297 19.15 -6.95 8.45
N ASP A 298 20.04 -7.93 8.28
CA ASP A 298 19.79 -9.35 8.60
C ASP A 298 19.40 -9.62 10.05
N ASP A 299 20.03 -8.94 11.02
CA ASP A 299 19.75 -9.13 12.44
C ASP A 299 18.34 -8.65 12.82
N ARG A 300 17.88 -7.58 12.16
CA ARG A 300 16.53 -7.04 12.35
C ARG A 300 15.50 -7.92 11.67
N ALA A 301 15.81 -8.45 10.47
CA ALA A 301 14.97 -9.43 9.80
C ALA A 301 14.82 -10.69 10.68
N ARG A 302 15.92 -11.15 11.30
CA ARG A 302 15.91 -12.26 12.24
C ARG A 302 14.95 -12.03 13.41
N ALA A 303 15.01 -10.84 14.02
CA ALA A 303 14.14 -10.47 15.13
C ALA A 303 12.64 -10.54 14.75
N VAL A 304 12.27 -9.96 13.60
CA VAL A 304 10.88 -9.99 13.09
C VAL A 304 10.42 -11.42 12.81
N LEU A 305 11.27 -12.25 12.20
CA LEU A 305 10.94 -13.65 11.92
C LEU A 305 10.80 -14.49 13.20
N ASP A 306 11.64 -14.25 14.20
CA ASP A 306 11.54 -14.95 15.49
C ASP A 306 10.32 -14.51 16.29
N GLU A 307 9.92 -13.24 16.24
CA GLU A 307 8.64 -12.78 16.78
C GLU A 307 7.45 -13.45 16.09
N LEU A 308 7.46 -13.53 14.76
CA LEU A 308 6.41 -14.22 14.00
C LEU A 308 6.34 -15.70 14.35
N ARG A 309 7.48 -16.40 14.48
CA ARG A 309 7.52 -17.82 14.89
C ARG A 309 6.96 -18.04 16.30
N ARG A 310 7.23 -17.10 17.23
CA ARG A 310 6.66 -17.15 18.59
C ARG A 310 5.16 -16.91 18.58
N ALA A 311 4.68 -15.97 17.78
CA ALA A 311 3.26 -15.64 17.67
C ALA A 311 2.46 -16.72 16.91
N GLN A 312 3.07 -17.37 15.91
CA GLN A 312 2.46 -18.40 15.05
C GLN A 312 3.44 -19.56 14.81
N PRO A 313 3.53 -20.52 15.77
CA PRO A 313 4.35 -21.72 15.60
C PRO A 313 3.91 -22.53 14.36
N GLY A 314 4.88 -23.07 13.60
CA GLY A 314 4.60 -23.82 12.38
C GLY A 314 4.31 -22.97 11.13
N PHE A 315 4.45 -21.64 11.20
CA PHE A 315 4.37 -20.80 10.02
C PHE A 315 5.60 -21.01 9.12
N HIS A 316 5.49 -21.97 8.19
CA HIS A 316 6.60 -22.51 7.39
C HIS A 316 7.46 -21.45 6.67
N LEU A 317 6.86 -20.36 6.19
CA LEU A 317 7.63 -19.33 5.50
C LEU A 317 8.61 -18.62 6.43
N ALA A 318 8.21 -18.32 7.66
CA ALA A 318 9.09 -17.70 8.65
C ALA A 318 10.20 -18.65 9.08
N GLU A 319 9.88 -19.93 9.30
CA GLU A 319 10.87 -20.96 9.62
C GLU A 319 11.90 -21.13 8.50
N ARG A 320 11.45 -21.17 7.24
CA ARG A 320 12.31 -21.28 6.06
C ARG A 320 13.27 -20.10 5.93
N TRP A 321 12.79 -18.87 6.07
CA TRP A 321 13.62 -17.67 5.95
C TRP A 321 14.58 -17.53 7.13
N ARG A 322 14.10 -17.83 8.34
CA ARG A 322 14.93 -17.84 9.54
C ARG A 322 16.04 -18.89 9.45
N GLY A 323 15.73 -20.08 8.93
CA GLY A 323 16.74 -21.12 8.66
C GLY A 323 17.75 -20.69 7.60
N ALA A 324 17.31 -19.99 6.54
CA ALA A 324 18.22 -19.43 5.55
C ALA A 324 19.18 -18.39 6.15
N LEU A 325 18.72 -17.58 7.10
CA LEU A 325 19.58 -16.63 7.83
C LEU A 325 20.66 -17.30 8.70
N ASP A 326 20.45 -18.54 9.15
CA ASP A 326 21.46 -19.31 9.92
C ASP A 326 22.32 -20.22 9.04
N ALA A 327 21.93 -20.44 7.80
CA ALA A 327 22.65 -21.31 6.89
C ALA A 327 23.99 -20.70 6.48
N ARG A 328 24.93 -21.57 6.05
CA ARG A 328 26.18 -21.15 5.43
C ARG A 328 25.89 -20.30 4.20
N ARG A 329 26.66 -19.23 3.99
CA ARG A 329 26.42 -18.26 2.92
C ARG A 329 27.59 -18.15 1.95
N ILE A 330 27.25 -17.80 0.72
CA ILE A 330 28.17 -17.32 -0.31
C ILE A 330 27.55 -16.02 -0.84
N GLY A 331 28.20 -14.89 -0.56
CA GLY A 331 27.61 -13.57 -0.78
C GLY A 331 26.27 -13.42 -0.05
N ARG A 332 25.22 -13.01 -0.78
CA ARG A 332 23.84 -12.88 -0.28
C ARG A 332 22.99 -14.14 -0.47
N ILE A 333 23.62 -15.30 -0.71
CA ILE A 333 22.92 -16.56 -0.94
C ILE A 333 23.17 -17.51 0.23
N ALA A 334 22.08 -17.95 0.85
CA ALA A 334 22.08 -18.99 1.86
C ALA A 334 22.03 -20.36 1.19
N LEU A 335 23.06 -21.18 1.40
CA LEU A 335 23.13 -22.53 0.84
C LEU A 335 22.17 -23.48 1.54
N ARG A 336 21.61 -24.44 0.80
CA ARG A 336 20.74 -25.49 1.35
C ARG A 336 21.45 -26.82 1.33
N GLY A 337 21.50 -27.47 2.49
CA GLY A 337 22.12 -28.79 2.63
C GLY A 337 23.65 -28.71 2.74
N VAL A 338 24.32 -29.72 2.18
CA VAL A 338 25.79 -29.84 2.23
C VAL A 338 26.42 -28.79 1.31
N ALA A 339 27.65 -28.37 1.62
CA ALA A 339 28.40 -27.45 0.77
C ALA A 339 28.55 -28.02 -0.66
N PRO A 340 28.44 -27.17 -1.70
CA PRO A 340 28.59 -27.61 -3.08
C PRO A 340 29.95 -28.28 -3.30
N GLU A 341 29.96 -29.41 -4.00
CA GLU A 341 31.16 -29.86 -4.69
C GLU A 341 31.51 -28.83 -5.78
N HIS A 342 32.80 -28.48 -5.92
CA HIS A 342 33.22 -27.52 -6.92
C HIS A 342 32.78 -27.97 -8.32
N GLY A 343 32.26 -27.03 -9.10
CA GLY A 343 31.76 -27.29 -10.45
C GLY A 343 30.34 -27.83 -10.54
N ARG A 344 29.67 -28.15 -9.42
CA ARG A 344 28.27 -28.61 -9.43
C ARG A 344 27.30 -27.55 -8.93
N LEU A 345 26.09 -27.59 -9.47
CA LEU A 345 24.97 -26.77 -8.99
C LEU A 345 24.49 -27.26 -7.63
N ALA A 346 24.35 -26.35 -6.68
CA ALA A 346 23.73 -26.59 -5.38
C ALA A 346 22.55 -25.65 -5.15
N ALA A 347 21.55 -26.14 -4.43
CA ALA A 347 20.39 -25.36 -4.09
C ALA A 347 20.73 -24.27 -3.07
N GLY A 348 20.21 -23.08 -3.30
CA GLY A 348 20.38 -21.91 -2.45
C GLY A 348 19.09 -21.12 -2.26
N PHE A 349 19.18 -20.10 -1.44
CA PHE A 349 18.13 -19.14 -1.19
C PHE A 349 18.72 -17.74 -1.20
N TRP A 350 18.30 -16.92 -2.16
CA TRP A 350 18.76 -15.55 -2.27
C TRP A 350 18.06 -14.69 -1.24
N LEU A 351 18.83 -14.11 -0.34
CA LEU A 351 18.31 -13.37 0.80
C LEU A 351 17.64 -12.07 0.38
N ASP A 352 18.11 -11.36 -0.65
CA ASP A 352 17.63 -10.00 -0.95
C ASP A 352 16.25 -10.00 -1.62
N VAL A 353 15.94 -11.05 -2.42
CA VAL A 353 14.65 -11.20 -3.12
C VAL A 353 13.81 -12.36 -2.55
N GLN A 354 14.36 -13.09 -1.58
CA GLN A 354 13.72 -14.22 -0.89
C GLN A 354 13.22 -15.34 -1.82
N ARG A 355 14.01 -15.66 -2.85
CA ARG A 355 13.71 -16.68 -3.87
C ARG A 355 14.69 -17.86 -3.86
N PRO A 356 14.24 -19.06 -4.27
CA PRO A 356 15.16 -20.17 -4.52
C PRO A 356 16.08 -19.84 -5.69
N VAL A 357 17.33 -20.25 -5.57
CA VAL A 357 18.38 -20.07 -6.58
C VAL A 357 19.24 -21.33 -6.64
N TRP A 358 20.00 -21.46 -7.72
CA TRP A 358 21.01 -22.50 -7.87
C TRP A 358 22.38 -21.85 -7.99
N VAL A 359 23.37 -22.38 -7.27
CA VAL A 359 24.70 -21.81 -7.18
C VAL A 359 25.72 -22.84 -7.62
N ARG A 360 26.61 -22.45 -8.52
CA ARG A 360 27.82 -23.20 -8.84
C ARG A 360 29.03 -22.47 -8.26
N THR A 361 29.92 -23.23 -7.63
CA THR A 361 31.12 -22.69 -6.99
C THR A 361 32.37 -23.23 -7.64
N ALA A 362 33.41 -22.41 -7.71
CA ALA A 362 34.74 -22.79 -8.17
C ALA A 362 35.82 -22.22 -7.23
N ALA A 363 37.04 -22.72 -7.36
CA ALA A 363 38.18 -22.14 -6.68
C ALA A 363 38.43 -20.70 -7.13
N ALA A 364 39.05 -19.88 -6.26
CA ALA A 364 39.27 -18.45 -6.52
C ALA A 364 39.96 -18.14 -7.85
N TYR A 365 40.91 -18.98 -8.29
CA TYR A 365 41.64 -18.78 -9.55
C TYR A 365 40.74 -18.88 -10.80
N ALA A 366 39.56 -19.49 -10.68
CA ALA A 366 38.60 -19.62 -11.77
C ALA A 366 37.58 -18.45 -11.80
N ALA A 367 37.76 -17.42 -10.98
CA ALA A 367 36.81 -16.31 -10.86
C ALA A 367 36.57 -15.58 -12.19
N GLU A 368 37.62 -15.28 -12.96
CA GLU A 368 37.48 -14.60 -14.26
C GLU A 368 36.66 -15.43 -15.25
N ARG A 369 36.87 -16.75 -15.26
CA ARG A 369 36.10 -17.67 -16.10
C ARG A 369 34.62 -17.67 -15.72
N LEU A 370 34.30 -17.77 -14.43
CA LEU A 370 32.91 -17.73 -13.95
C LEU A 370 32.25 -16.37 -14.22
N ALA A 371 32.98 -15.26 -14.08
CA ALA A 371 32.47 -13.93 -14.40
C ALA A 371 32.19 -13.76 -15.91
N HIS A 372 33.05 -14.32 -16.76
CA HIS A 372 32.84 -14.35 -18.21
C HIS A 372 31.58 -15.14 -18.58
N GLU A 373 31.42 -16.33 -18.00
CA GLU A 373 30.23 -17.16 -18.19
C GLU A 373 28.96 -16.45 -17.70
N ALA A 374 28.99 -15.87 -16.50
CA ALA A 374 27.87 -15.10 -15.96
C ALA A 374 27.49 -13.93 -16.89
N THR A 375 28.50 -13.29 -17.50
CA THR A 375 28.30 -12.23 -18.49
C THR A 375 27.64 -12.76 -19.76
N LEU A 376 28.15 -13.86 -20.32
CA LEU A 376 27.53 -14.53 -21.46
C LEU A 376 26.07 -14.87 -21.17
N GLN A 377 25.79 -15.52 -20.03
CA GLN A 377 24.44 -15.90 -19.64
C GLN A 377 23.50 -14.70 -19.45
N ARG A 378 23.97 -13.57 -18.89
CA ARG A 378 23.18 -12.34 -18.79
C ARG A 378 22.84 -11.75 -20.16
N THR A 379 23.73 -11.88 -21.15
CA THR A 379 23.46 -11.41 -22.53
C THR A 379 22.47 -12.30 -23.28
N LEU A 380 22.35 -13.57 -22.87
CA LEU A 380 21.40 -14.53 -23.41
C LEU A 380 20.02 -14.32 -22.80
N VAL A 381 19.28 -13.34 -23.32
CA VAL A 381 17.88 -13.07 -22.95
C VAL A 381 16.94 -14.04 -23.70
N LEU A 382 17.13 -15.34 -23.47
CA LEU A 382 16.43 -16.41 -24.18
C LEU A 382 15.44 -17.15 -23.27
N PRO A 383 14.26 -17.54 -23.79
CA PRO A 383 13.39 -18.47 -23.09
C PRO A 383 14.12 -19.79 -22.81
N GLY A 384 14.01 -20.29 -21.58
CA GLY A 384 14.65 -21.56 -21.19
C GLY A 384 16.10 -21.43 -20.70
N ILE A 385 16.66 -20.21 -20.59
CA ILE A 385 17.91 -19.96 -19.88
C ILE A 385 17.58 -19.40 -18.48
N ALA A 386 18.19 -19.95 -17.44
CA ALA A 386 18.03 -19.43 -16.08
C ALA A 386 18.74 -18.06 -15.96
N PRO A 387 18.10 -17.01 -15.46
CA PRO A 387 18.73 -15.70 -15.34
C PRO A 387 19.77 -15.69 -14.21
N VAL A 388 20.95 -15.15 -14.49
CA VAL A 388 21.97 -14.90 -13.45
C VAL A 388 21.46 -13.84 -12.49
N VAL A 389 21.54 -14.11 -11.18
CA VAL A 389 21.13 -13.20 -10.12
C VAL A 389 22.31 -12.63 -9.33
N ALA A 390 23.42 -13.37 -9.25
CA ALA A 390 24.63 -12.94 -8.58
C ALA A 390 25.83 -13.77 -9.03
N ASP A 391 27.01 -13.19 -8.97
CA ASP A 391 28.30 -13.82 -9.22
C ASP A 391 29.39 -13.02 -8.51
N GLY A 392 30.54 -13.64 -8.30
CA GLY A 392 31.70 -12.98 -7.72
C GLY A 392 32.53 -13.92 -6.86
N VAL A 393 33.29 -13.35 -5.92
CA VAL A 393 34.11 -14.10 -4.98
C VAL A 393 33.69 -13.75 -3.56
N ALA A 394 33.31 -14.75 -2.78
CA ALA A 394 32.95 -14.59 -1.37
C ALA A 394 33.72 -15.60 -0.52
N SER A 395 34.40 -15.12 0.52
CA SER A 395 35.23 -15.97 1.40
C SER A 395 36.24 -16.84 0.63
N GLY A 396 36.82 -16.31 -0.44
CA GLY A 396 37.78 -17.04 -1.29
C GLY A 396 37.18 -18.09 -2.22
N ILE A 397 35.85 -18.15 -2.35
CA ILE A 397 35.14 -19.06 -3.26
C ILE A 397 34.52 -18.23 -4.38
N ALA A 398 34.88 -18.54 -5.62
CA ALA A 398 34.23 -17.96 -6.80
C ALA A 398 32.87 -18.63 -6.99
N TYR A 399 31.85 -17.87 -7.37
CA TYR A 399 30.52 -18.42 -7.58
C TYR A 399 29.75 -17.69 -8.69
N VAL A 400 28.80 -18.42 -9.27
CA VAL A 400 27.71 -17.89 -10.09
C VAL A 400 26.40 -18.47 -9.58
N ALA A 401 25.37 -17.65 -9.55
CA ALA A 401 24.05 -18.01 -9.07
C ALA A 401 22.97 -17.61 -10.06
N VAL A 402 22.03 -18.51 -10.28
CA VAL A 402 20.94 -18.34 -11.24
C VAL A 402 19.59 -18.51 -10.55
N ALA A 403 18.60 -17.76 -10.99
CA ALA A 403 17.23 -17.90 -10.51
C ALA A 403 16.57 -19.11 -11.19
N GLY A 404 15.94 -19.95 -10.38
CA GLY A 404 15.21 -21.10 -10.90
C GLY A 404 14.47 -21.84 -9.80
N GLY A 405 13.21 -22.17 -10.07
CA GLY A 405 12.48 -23.15 -9.29
C GLY A 405 12.86 -24.58 -9.69
N GLY A 406 12.18 -25.57 -9.10
CA GLY A 406 12.35 -26.97 -9.45
C GLY A 406 13.56 -27.64 -8.82
N GLN A 407 14.00 -28.72 -9.47
CA GLN A 407 15.11 -29.58 -9.05
C GLN A 407 16.08 -29.78 -10.22
N LEU A 408 17.32 -30.19 -9.95
CA LEU A 408 18.20 -30.66 -11.03
C LEU A 408 17.50 -31.79 -11.76
N LEU A 409 17.63 -31.81 -13.09
CA LEU A 409 17.12 -32.89 -13.91
C LEU A 409 17.99 -34.14 -13.65
N VAL A 410 17.62 -34.89 -12.62
CA VAL A 410 18.13 -36.24 -12.34
C VAL A 410 17.00 -37.19 -12.69
N VAL A 411 17.00 -37.63 -13.94
CA VAL A 411 15.99 -38.57 -14.44
C VAL A 411 16.67 -39.91 -14.60
N ASP A 412 16.14 -40.94 -13.91
CA ASP A 412 16.41 -42.31 -14.29
C ASP A 412 15.66 -42.59 -15.59
N PRO A 413 16.35 -42.81 -16.72
CA PRO A 413 15.71 -43.04 -18.01
C PRO A 413 14.76 -44.25 -17.97
N ALA A 414 15.02 -45.24 -17.10
CA ALA A 414 14.18 -46.43 -16.96
C ALA A 414 12.87 -46.16 -16.18
N ALA A 415 12.86 -45.14 -15.32
CA ALA A 415 11.69 -44.75 -14.52
C ALA A 415 10.89 -43.58 -15.12
N CYS A 416 11.40 -42.95 -16.19
CA CYS A 416 10.77 -41.80 -16.83
C CYS A 416 9.67 -42.22 -17.80
N ARG A 417 8.50 -41.59 -17.70
CA ARG A 417 7.44 -41.80 -18.69
C ARG A 417 7.92 -41.33 -20.08
N PRO A 418 7.71 -42.13 -21.15
CA PRO A 418 8.12 -41.78 -22.52
C PRO A 418 7.73 -40.36 -22.96
N ALA A 419 6.48 -39.96 -22.68
CA ALA A 419 5.98 -38.62 -23.02
C ALA A 419 6.74 -37.50 -22.27
N THR A 420 7.11 -37.73 -21.01
CA THR A 420 7.91 -36.78 -20.21
C THR A 420 9.33 -36.69 -20.72
N ALA A 421 9.97 -37.83 -21.04
CA ALA A 421 11.30 -37.85 -21.65
C ALA A 421 11.33 -37.06 -22.96
N LEU A 422 10.36 -37.31 -23.86
CA LEU A 422 10.21 -36.57 -25.12
C LEU A 422 10.00 -35.07 -24.90
N ALA A 423 9.16 -34.67 -23.94
CA ALA A 423 8.94 -33.28 -23.60
C ALA A 423 10.22 -32.58 -23.10
N ILE A 424 11.03 -33.28 -22.28
CA ILE A 424 12.31 -32.79 -21.77
C ILE A 424 13.28 -32.56 -22.93
N VAL A 425 13.48 -33.56 -23.79
CA VAL A 425 14.45 -33.44 -24.89
C VAL A 425 13.98 -32.45 -25.96
N ALA A 426 12.66 -32.32 -26.19
CA ALA A 426 12.11 -31.29 -27.08
C ALA A 426 12.40 -29.88 -26.54
N ALA A 427 12.20 -29.67 -25.23
CA ALA A 427 12.51 -28.40 -24.58
C ALA A 427 14.02 -28.09 -24.61
N ALA A 428 14.87 -29.08 -24.33
CA ALA A 428 16.32 -28.93 -24.41
C ALA A 428 16.78 -28.60 -25.84
N ALA A 429 16.24 -29.29 -26.85
CA ALA A 429 16.56 -29.03 -28.26
C ALA A 429 16.19 -27.59 -28.68
N ARG A 430 15.06 -27.05 -28.21
CA ARG A 430 14.70 -25.64 -28.42
C ARG A 430 15.69 -24.67 -27.77
N VAL A 431 16.13 -24.95 -26.55
CA VAL A 431 17.12 -24.13 -25.85
C VAL A 431 18.45 -24.15 -26.60
N LEU A 432 18.93 -25.32 -26.99
CA LEU A 432 20.16 -25.48 -27.77
C LEU A 432 20.07 -24.81 -29.14
N HIS A 433 18.89 -24.85 -29.79
CA HIS A 433 18.65 -24.13 -31.03
C HIS A 433 18.75 -22.62 -30.84
N ALA A 434 18.14 -22.10 -29.76
CA ALA A 434 18.20 -20.68 -29.44
C ALA A 434 19.65 -20.23 -29.14
N LEU A 435 20.43 -21.05 -28.43
CA LEU A 435 21.87 -20.79 -28.22
C LEU A 435 22.64 -20.75 -29.55
N ALA A 436 22.38 -21.70 -30.44
CA ALA A 436 23.01 -21.74 -31.76
C ALA A 436 22.70 -20.49 -32.60
N LEU A 437 21.46 -19.97 -32.54
CA LEU A 437 21.08 -18.71 -33.21
C LEU A 437 21.81 -17.49 -32.62
N CYS A 438 22.22 -17.56 -31.36
CA CYS A 438 23.08 -16.55 -30.72
C CYS A 438 24.58 -16.80 -30.95
N GLY A 439 24.96 -17.81 -31.74
CA GLY A 439 26.36 -18.19 -31.96
C GLY A 439 27.04 -18.78 -30.73
N VAL A 440 26.27 -19.33 -29.78
CA VAL A 440 26.78 -19.93 -28.54
C VAL A 440 26.68 -21.45 -28.60
N THR A 441 27.78 -22.11 -28.29
CA THR A 441 27.87 -23.57 -28.18
C THR A 441 27.95 -23.99 -26.72
N LEU A 442 27.41 -25.16 -26.42
CA LEU A 442 27.51 -25.82 -25.12
C LEU A 442 28.38 -27.08 -25.27
N PRO A 443 29.32 -27.37 -24.36
CA PRO A 443 30.22 -28.51 -24.52
C PRO A 443 29.52 -29.87 -24.41
N ASP A 444 28.42 -29.93 -23.65
CA ASP A 444 27.59 -31.10 -23.43
C ASP A 444 26.20 -30.65 -22.96
N ALA A 445 25.20 -31.53 -23.02
CA ALA A 445 23.86 -31.28 -22.48
C ALA A 445 23.54 -32.28 -21.37
N LEU A 446 24.48 -32.48 -20.43
CA LEU A 446 24.25 -33.35 -19.29
C LEU A 446 22.97 -32.92 -18.54
N PRO A 447 22.13 -33.87 -18.10
CA PRO A 447 20.88 -33.56 -17.41
C PRO A 447 21.06 -32.61 -16.22
N GLU A 448 22.15 -32.76 -15.45
CA GLU A 448 22.47 -31.94 -14.28
C GLU A 448 22.66 -30.44 -14.58
N ARG A 449 22.82 -30.04 -15.85
CA ARG A 449 22.87 -28.62 -16.26
C ARG A 449 21.49 -27.96 -16.29
N PHE A 450 20.42 -28.75 -16.28
CA PHE A 450 19.05 -28.29 -16.41
C PHE A 450 18.28 -28.34 -15.09
N LEU A 451 17.46 -27.32 -14.86
CA LEU A 451 16.44 -27.29 -13.83
C LEU A 451 15.11 -27.74 -14.43
N TYR A 452 14.47 -28.66 -13.73
CA TYR A 452 13.23 -29.29 -14.14
C TYR A 452 12.15 -29.06 -13.08
N THR A 453 10.99 -28.57 -13.54
CA THR A 453 9.75 -28.60 -12.78
C THR A 453 8.77 -29.55 -13.47
N PRO A 454 8.24 -30.57 -12.78
CA PRO A 454 7.28 -31.50 -13.37
C PRO A 454 5.89 -30.87 -13.60
N GLU A 455 5.03 -31.62 -14.28
CA GLU A 455 3.62 -31.24 -14.50
C GLU A 455 2.87 -30.93 -13.18
N PRO A 456 1.86 -30.03 -13.20
CA PRO A 456 1.24 -29.39 -14.37
C PRO A 456 1.99 -28.16 -14.90
N ALA A 457 3.02 -27.67 -14.20
CA ALA A 457 3.80 -26.49 -14.57
C ALA A 457 5.15 -26.86 -15.19
N PHE A 458 5.13 -27.74 -16.21
CA PHE A 458 6.36 -28.24 -16.84
C PHE A 458 7.24 -27.07 -17.30
N THR A 459 8.45 -27.00 -16.77
CA THR A 459 9.48 -26.05 -17.20
C THR A 459 10.84 -26.72 -17.21
N LEU A 460 11.64 -26.38 -18.21
CA LEU A 460 13.03 -26.77 -18.32
C LEU A 460 13.86 -25.50 -18.52
N LEU A 461 14.83 -25.27 -17.62
CA LEU A 461 15.74 -24.13 -17.68
C LEU A 461 17.18 -24.63 -17.72
N LEU A 462 17.99 -24.21 -18.68
CA LEU A 462 19.43 -24.40 -18.63
C LEU A 462 20.01 -23.45 -17.58
N ALA A 463 20.60 -24.01 -16.53
CA ALA A 463 21.14 -23.28 -15.39
C ALA A 463 22.67 -23.22 -15.36
N ASP A 464 23.35 -24.17 -16.01
CA ASP A 464 24.80 -24.25 -16.02
C ASP A 464 25.39 -24.09 -17.42
N LEU A 465 26.11 -22.99 -17.63
CA LEU A 465 26.80 -22.66 -18.87
C LEU A 465 28.30 -22.93 -18.78
N ASP A 466 28.77 -23.74 -17.82
CA ASP A 466 30.20 -24.05 -17.70
C ASP A 466 30.76 -24.61 -19.00
N GLY A 467 31.79 -23.95 -19.53
CA GLY A 467 32.44 -24.29 -20.80
C GLY A 467 31.72 -23.80 -22.06
N ALA A 468 30.61 -23.08 -21.95
CA ALA A 468 29.97 -22.45 -23.10
C ALA A 468 30.88 -21.38 -23.73
N ALA A 469 30.85 -21.30 -25.06
CA ALA A 469 31.68 -20.38 -25.82
C ALA A 469 30.94 -19.85 -27.05
N THR A 470 31.43 -18.75 -27.61
CA THR A 470 30.98 -18.27 -28.92
C THR A 470 31.68 -19.07 -30.03
N SER A 471 30.92 -19.61 -30.99
CA SER A 471 31.42 -20.41 -32.11
C SER A 471 30.61 -20.16 -33.38
N ASP A 472 31.29 -20.00 -34.52
CA ASP A 472 30.64 -19.94 -35.84
C ASP A 472 30.03 -21.30 -36.24
N ALA A 473 30.46 -22.39 -35.59
CA ALA A 473 29.95 -23.74 -35.79
C ALA A 473 28.88 -24.14 -34.74
N ALA A 474 28.37 -23.19 -33.94
CA ALA A 474 27.44 -23.46 -32.85
C ALA A 474 26.19 -24.28 -33.26
N ALA A 475 25.68 -24.11 -34.48
CA ALA A 475 24.57 -24.91 -34.98
C ALA A 475 24.90 -26.40 -35.13
N VAL A 476 26.10 -26.72 -35.62
CA VAL A 476 26.57 -28.10 -35.82
C VAL A 476 26.94 -28.72 -34.47
N GLU A 477 27.63 -27.97 -33.62
CA GLU A 477 28.05 -28.46 -32.29
C GLU A 477 26.83 -28.73 -31.39
N ASN A 478 25.87 -27.79 -31.34
CA ASN A 478 24.68 -27.96 -30.51
C ASN A 478 23.73 -29.07 -31.04
N VAL A 479 23.73 -29.39 -32.35
CA VAL A 479 22.93 -30.55 -32.83
C VAL A 479 23.52 -31.88 -32.38
N THR A 480 24.85 -32.01 -32.38
CA THR A 480 25.52 -33.20 -31.84
C THR A 480 25.19 -33.38 -30.35
N VAL A 481 25.23 -32.29 -29.60
CA VAL A 481 24.87 -32.26 -28.17
C VAL A 481 23.40 -32.62 -27.93
N ALA A 482 22.48 -32.08 -28.75
CA ALA A 482 21.05 -32.41 -28.66
C ALA A 482 20.78 -33.89 -28.93
N ARG A 483 21.42 -34.47 -29.96
CA ARG A 483 21.28 -35.91 -30.28
C ARG A 483 21.80 -36.80 -29.16
N ALA A 484 22.93 -36.45 -28.55
CA ALA A 484 23.48 -37.18 -27.42
C ALA A 484 22.49 -37.18 -26.23
N LEU A 485 21.83 -36.05 -25.96
CA LEU A 485 20.81 -35.98 -24.92
C LEU A 485 19.56 -36.82 -25.26
N VAL A 486 19.10 -36.83 -26.52
CA VAL A 486 17.99 -37.70 -26.96
C VAL A 486 18.34 -39.17 -26.74
N ALA A 487 19.53 -39.60 -27.17
CA ALA A 487 20.00 -40.97 -26.98
C ALA A 487 20.12 -41.36 -25.50
N HIS A 488 20.42 -40.39 -24.63
CA HIS A 488 20.53 -40.63 -23.19
C HIS A 488 19.16 -40.75 -22.48
N LEU A 489 18.18 -39.91 -22.85
CA LEU A 489 16.92 -39.77 -22.11
C LEU A 489 15.72 -40.48 -22.74
N VAL A 490 15.75 -40.77 -24.05
CA VAL A 490 14.62 -41.41 -24.74
C VAL A 490 14.94 -42.90 -24.96
N PRO A 491 14.25 -43.81 -24.23
CA PRO A 491 14.45 -45.24 -24.39
C PRO A 491 14.09 -45.73 -25.81
N ALA A 492 14.78 -46.75 -26.31
CA ALA A 492 14.52 -47.30 -27.64
C ALA A 492 13.11 -47.91 -27.77
N ASP A 493 12.58 -48.49 -26.70
CA ASP A 493 11.21 -49.02 -26.63
C ASP A 493 10.16 -47.91 -26.66
N ALA A 494 10.46 -46.73 -26.11
CA ALA A 494 9.60 -45.55 -26.23
C ALA A 494 9.48 -45.11 -27.69
N MET A 495 10.59 -45.10 -28.45
CA MET A 495 10.57 -44.80 -29.88
C MET A 495 9.78 -45.85 -30.69
N ALA A 496 9.94 -47.13 -30.36
CA ALA A 496 9.23 -48.22 -31.04
C ALA A 496 7.71 -48.15 -30.86
N ARG A 497 7.21 -47.62 -29.73
CA ARG A 497 5.77 -47.45 -29.45
C ARG A 497 5.14 -46.25 -30.16
N MET A 498 5.91 -45.39 -30.83
CA MET A 498 5.38 -44.23 -31.56
C MET A 498 4.68 -44.63 -32.85
N PRO A 499 3.67 -43.87 -33.34
CA PRO A 499 3.11 -44.07 -34.67
C PRO A 499 4.20 -44.00 -35.74
N ASP A 500 4.15 -44.89 -36.73
CA ASP A 500 5.15 -44.99 -37.82
C ASP A 500 5.54 -43.63 -38.44
N PRO A 501 4.61 -42.73 -38.85
CA PRO A 501 5.00 -41.45 -39.44
C PRO A 501 5.76 -40.53 -38.47
N VAL A 502 5.53 -40.65 -37.16
CA VAL A 502 6.23 -39.89 -36.12
C VAL A 502 7.61 -40.50 -35.85
N ARG A 503 7.69 -41.83 -35.85
CA ARG A 503 8.94 -42.58 -35.66
C ARG A 503 9.91 -42.33 -36.82
N ASP A 504 9.42 -42.38 -38.06
CA ASP A 504 10.22 -42.14 -39.26
C ASP A 504 10.75 -40.71 -39.29
N ALA A 505 9.90 -39.72 -38.97
CA ALA A 505 10.31 -38.31 -38.91
C ALA A 505 11.35 -38.05 -37.82
N LEU A 506 11.20 -38.66 -36.64
CA LEU A 506 12.18 -38.54 -35.55
C LEU A 506 13.50 -39.23 -35.90
N THR A 507 13.45 -40.39 -36.57
CA THR A 507 14.65 -41.12 -37.01
C THR A 507 15.43 -40.29 -38.04
N ALA A 508 14.74 -39.76 -39.06
CA ALA A 508 15.35 -38.88 -40.06
C ALA A 508 15.94 -37.59 -39.45
N ALA A 509 15.36 -37.08 -38.37
CA ALA A 509 15.87 -35.90 -37.68
C ALA A 509 17.06 -36.19 -36.73
N LEU A 510 17.26 -37.46 -36.35
CA LEU A 510 18.40 -37.93 -35.57
C LEU A 510 19.61 -38.29 -36.45
N ASP A 511 19.41 -38.46 -37.76
CA ASP A 511 20.49 -38.73 -38.72
C ASP A 511 21.49 -37.57 -38.81
N ASP A 512 22.76 -37.89 -39.11
CA ASP A 512 23.88 -36.96 -38.91
C ASP A 512 23.78 -35.63 -39.66
N GLY A 513 23.06 -35.59 -40.79
CA GLY A 513 22.87 -34.41 -41.63
C GLY A 513 21.69 -33.50 -41.28
N ALA A 514 20.82 -33.88 -40.34
CA ALA A 514 19.63 -33.09 -40.03
C ALA A 514 19.94 -31.84 -39.18
N PRO A 515 19.38 -30.66 -39.50
CA PRO A 515 19.61 -29.46 -38.71
C PRO A 515 18.83 -29.48 -37.37
N LEU A 516 19.30 -28.69 -36.41
CA LEU A 516 18.76 -28.67 -35.04
C LEU A 516 17.28 -28.24 -34.95
N ASP A 517 16.83 -27.37 -35.85
CA ASP A 517 15.43 -26.95 -35.94
C ASP A 517 14.50 -28.08 -36.42
N ALA A 518 15.00 -28.95 -37.32
CA ALA A 518 14.27 -30.14 -37.75
C ALA A 518 14.14 -31.15 -36.59
N LEU A 519 15.21 -31.36 -35.82
CA LEU A 519 15.18 -32.20 -34.62
C LEU A 519 14.19 -31.67 -33.57
N ALA A 520 14.22 -30.36 -33.26
CA ALA A 520 13.30 -29.77 -32.31
C ALA A 520 11.82 -29.95 -32.73
N ARG A 521 11.50 -29.73 -34.01
CA ARG A 521 10.14 -29.93 -34.55
C ARG A 521 9.70 -31.39 -34.49
N ALA A 522 10.58 -32.34 -34.84
CA ALA A 522 10.26 -33.76 -34.78
C ALA A 522 9.96 -34.22 -33.34
N LEU A 523 10.74 -33.73 -32.37
CA LEU A 523 10.53 -34.00 -30.95
C LEU A 523 9.22 -33.38 -30.41
N ASP A 524 8.82 -32.21 -30.89
CA ASP A 524 7.54 -31.60 -30.52
C ASP A 524 6.35 -32.42 -31.02
N VAL A 525 6.40 -32.88 -32.26
CA VAL A 525 5.37 -33.78 -32.81
C VAL A 525 5.35 -35.10 -32.05
N ALA A 526 6.51 -35.68 -31.73
CA ALA A 526 6.62 -36.90 -30.96
C ALA A 526 6.03 -36.75 -29.55
N THR A 527 6.28 -35.63 -28.88
CA THR A 527 5.72 -35.34 -27.54
C THR A 527 4.19 -35.30 -27.57
N LEU A 528 3.59 -34.68 -28.59
CA LEU A 528 2.12 -34.58 -28.73
C LEU A 528 1.46 -35.93 -29.06
N ARG A 529 2.19 -36.85 -29.69
CA ARG A 529 1.69 -38.14 -30.17
C ARG A 529 2.15 -39.32 -29.33
N ALA A 530 2.94 -39.06 -28.29
CA ALA A 530 3.39 -40.08 -27.35
C ALA A 530 2.17 -40.73 -26.66
N PRO A 531 2.19 -42.07 -26.47
CA PRO A 531 1.15 -42.75 -25.69
C PRO A 531 1.05 -42.12 -24.30
N ARG A 532 -0.14 -41.65 -23.94
CA ARG A 532 -0.46 -41.23 -22.57
C ARG A 532 -0.88 -42.47 -21.81
N GLU A 533 0.10 -43.19 -21.27
CA GLU A 533 -0.14 -44.29 -20.32
C GLU A 533 -0.63 -43.75 -18.97
#